data_AF-A0A846G7K8-F1
#
_entry.id   AF-A0A846G7K8-F1
#
_cell.length_a   1.000
_cell.length_b   1.000
_cell.length_c   1.000
_cell.angle_alpha   90.00
_cell.angle_beta   90.00
_cell.angle_gamma   90.00
#
_symmetry.space_group_name_H-M   'P 1'
#
loop_
_entity.id
_entity.type
_entity.pdbx_description
1 polymer ?
#
loop_
_entity_poly.entity_id
_entity_poly.type
_entity_poly.pdbx_seq_one_letter_code
_entity_poly.pdbx_strand_id
1 'polypeptide(L)' 'MHGIFIASGPSFKEGLLVESFQNIEVYNLMAKVLNLKPAPNDGNFDSVQAMLRD' A
#
# COMPACT_ATOMS: atom_id res chain seq x y z
N MET A 1 -2.12 15.15 12.78
CA MET A 1 -1.11 15.55 11.78
C MET A 1 -1.17 14.53 10.64
N HIS A 2 -1.12 14.96 9.39
CA HIS A 2 -1.19 14.08 8.22
C HIS A 2 0.14 14.05 7.46
N GLY A 3 0.48 12.88 6.93
CA GLY A 3 1.60 12.70 6.01
C GLY A 3 1.13 12.71 4.55
N ILE A 4 2.09 12.70 3.63
CA ILE A 4 1.84 12.57 2.20
C ILE A 4 2.25 11.16 1.77
N PHE A 5 1.40 10.50 0.97
CA PHE A 5 1.71 9.24 0.32
C PHE A 5 1.55 9.40 -1.19
N ILE A 6 2.62 9.11 -1.94
CA ILE A 6 2.63 9.09 -3.40
C ILE A 6 3.36 7.81 -3.82
N ALA A 7 2.74 7.04 -4.71
CA ALA A 7 3.33 5.82 -5.25
C ALA A 7 3.31 5.87 -6.78
N SER A 8 4.38 5.38 -7.40
CA SER A 8 4.51 5.25 -8.85
C SER A 8 5.40 4.06 -9.17
N GLY A 9 4.98 3.24 -10.12
CA GLY A 9 5.69 2.04 -10.54
C GLY A 9 4.77 1.02 -11.21
N PRO A 10 5.34 -0.04 -11.81
CA PRO A 10 4.58 -1.04 -12.56
C PRO A 10 3.55 -1.79 -11.70
N SER A 11 3.81 -1.94 -10.40
CA SER A 11 2.89 -2.60 -9.46
C SER A 11 1.71 -1.72 -9.03
N PHE A 12 1.74 -0.41 -9.28
CA PHE A 12 0.71 0.53 -8.82
C PHE A 12 -0.19 0.97 -9.97
N LYS A 13 -1.49 1.13 -9.70
CA LYS A 13 -2.43 1.72 -10.68
C LYS A 13 -2.05 3.17 -10.99
N GLU A 14 -2.02 3.51 -12.28
CA GLU A 14 -1.76 4.88 -12.72
C GLU A 14 -3.02 5.74 -12.59
N GLY A 15 -2.85 7.01 -12.21
CA GLY A 15 -3.95 7.99 -12.12
C GLY A 15 -4.98 7.73 -11.01
N LEU A 16 -4.73 6.77 -10.12
CA LEU A 16 -5.61 6.46 -9.00
C LEU A 16 -5.41 7.47 -7.87
N LEU A 17 -6.48 8.16 -7.48
CA LEU A 17 -6.56 8.89 -6.22
C LEU A 17 -7.26 8.01 -5.17
N VAL A 18 -6.72 8.01 -3.96
CA VAL A 18 -7.22 7.20 -2.84
C VAL A 18 -7.56 8.08 -1.66
N GLU A 19 -8.49 7.62 -0.83
CA GLU A 19 -8.79 8.24 0.45
C GLU A 19 -7.59 8.11 1.42
N SER A 20 -7.63 8.90 2.50
CA SER A 20 -6.61 8.80 3.54
C SER A 20 -6.66 7.42 4.22
N PHE A 21 -5.49 6.85 4.46
CA PHE A 21 -5.33 5.58 5.16
C PHE A 21 -4.23 5.68 6.22
N GLN A 22 -4.14 4.69 7.09
CA GLN A 22 -3.16 4.67 8.18
C GLN A 22 -1.79 4.21 7.66
N ASN A 23 -0.72 4.84 8.14
CA ASN A 23 0.65 4.52 7.70
C ASN A 23 1.11 3.09 8.06
N ILE A 24 0.45 2.43 9.01
CA ILE A 24 0.72 1.02 9.36
C ILE A 24 0.54 0.07 8.18
N GLU A 25 -0.27 0.46 7.19
CA GLU A 25 -0.56 -0.36 6.00
C GLU A 25 0.58 -0.38 4.97
N VAL A 26 1.47 0.62 5.03
CA VAL A 26 2.55 0.80 4.05
C VAL A 26 3.52 -0.40 4.06
N TYR A 27 3.74 -1.01 5.22
CA TYR A 27 4.61 -2.20 5.31
C TYR A 27 4.08 -3.37 4.47
N ASN A 28 2.79 -3.70 4.61
CA ASN A 28 2.16 -4.79 3.85
C ASN A 28 2.17 -4.50 2.34
N LEU A 29 1.95 -3.24 1.97
CA LEU A 29 2.02 -2.78 0.58
C LEU A 29 3.41 -2.98 -0.02
N MET A 30 4.46 -2.58 0.70
CA MET A 30 5.85 -2.77 0.26
C MET A 30 6.22 -4.25 0.16
N ALA A 31 5.84 -5.07 1.15
CA ALA A 31 6.08 -6.50 1.13
C ALA A 31 5.45 -7.15 -0.11
N LYS A 32 4.22 -6.76 -0.46
CA LYS A 32 3.54 -7.25 -1.66
C LYS A 32 4.25 -6.83 -2.95
N VAL A 33 4.67 -5.56 -3.08
CA VAL A 33 5.41 -5.05 -4.24
C VAL A 33 6.74 -5.80 -4.44
N LEU A 34 7.40 -6.16 -3.34
CA LEU A 34 8.67 -6.91 -3.35
C LEU A 34 8.49 -8.44 -3.42
N ASN A 35 7.24 -8.93 -3.52
CA ASN A 35 6.91 -10.35 -3.49
C ASN A 35 7.45 -11.10 -2.25
N LEU A 36 7.29 -10.48 -1.08
CA LEU A 36 7.68 -11.01 0.22
C LEU A 36 6.46 -11.45 1.04
N LYS A 37 6.65 -12.45 1.90
CA LYS A 37 5.69 -12.76 2.97
C LYS A 37 5.88 -11.75 4.11
N PRO A 38 4.88 -10.92 4.44
CA PRO A 38 5.00 -9.97 5.54
C PRO A 38 5.13 -10.70 6.89
N ALA A 39 5.92 -10.13 7.80
CA ALA A 39 5.92 -10.55 9.20
C ALA A 39 4.62 -10.10 9.90
N PRO A 40 4.24 -10.70 11.05
CA PRO A 40 3.08 -10.25 11.82
C PRO A 40 3.18 -8.76 12.16
N ASN A 41 2.12 -8.00 11.86
CA ASN A 41 2.01 -6.56 12.11
C ASN A 41 0.52 -6.16 12.22
N ASP A 42 0.25 -4.92 12.62
CA ASP A 42 -1.11 -4.42 12.88
C ASP A 42 -1.87 -3.95 11.62
N GLY A 43 -1.23 -3.94 10.46
CA GLY A 43 -1.85 -3.50 9.21
C GLY A 43 -2.80 -4.53 8.62
N ASN A 44 -3.90 -4.07 8.02
CA ASN A 44 -4.80 -4.84 7.18
C ASN A 44 -4.64 -4.52 5.69
N PHE A 45 -4.07 -5.48 4.94
CA PHE A 45 -3.80 -5.35 3.51
C PHE A 45 -5.04 -5.02 2.64
N ASP A 46 -6.24 -5.42 3.05
CA ASP A 46 -7.48 -5.14 2.30
C ASP A 46 -7.69 -3.64 2.06
N SER A 47 -7.21 -2.80 2.98
CA SER A 47 -7.32 -1.34 2.92
C SER A 47 -6.47 -0.70 1.82
N VAL A 48 -5.40 -1.37 1.38
CA VAL A 48 -4.43 -0.83 0.40
C VAL A 48 -4.31 -1.68 -0.86
N GLN A 49 -4.91 -2.86 -0.90
CA GLN A 49 -4.89 -3.76 -2.07
C GLN A 49 -5.39 -3.07 -3.34
N ALA A 50 -6.41 -2.21 -3.23
CA ALA A 50 -6.99 -1.51 -4.39
C ALA A 50 -5.97 -0.64 -5.15
N MET A 51 -4.85 -0.26 -4.51
CA MET A 51 -3.78 0.56 -5.10
C MET A 51 -2.90 -0.20 -6.09
N LEU A 52 -2.85 -1.53 -5.97
CA LEU A 52 -1.99 -2.37 -6.80
C LEU A 52 -2.67 -2.83 -8.09
N ARG A 53 -1.88 -3.08 -9.12
CA ARG A 53 -2.27 -3.85 -10.30
C ARG A 53 -2.20 -5.34 -9.98
N ASP A 54 -3.01 -6.13 -10.67
CA ASP A 54 -3.05 -7.59 -10.52
C ASP A 54 -1.69 -8.27 -10.77
#